data_AF-A0A1F2QGE3-F1
#
_entry.id   AF-A0A1F2QGE3-F1
#
_cell.length_a   1.000
_cell.length_b   1.000
_cell.length_c   1.000
_cell.angle_alpha   90.00
_cell.angle_beta   90.00
_cell.angle_gamma   90.00
#
_symmetry.space_group_name_H-M   'P 1'
#
loop_
_entity.id
_entity.type
_entity.pdbx_description
1 polymer ?
#
loop_
_entity_poly.entity_id
_entity_poly.type
_entity_poly.pdbx_seq_one_letter_code
_entity_poly.pdbx_strand_id
1 'polypeptide(L)'
;MDEGDAPLALPIEDSLDLHSFAPQDIVDVVEEYLTAARAAGLAEVRLIHGRGRGVQRARIHSLLARLPCVARAYDAPPERGGWGATVVVLESCVGEPTELPG
;
A
#
# COMPACT_ATOMS: atom_id res chain seq x y z
N MET A 1 29.90 -9.41 21.58
CA MET A 1 28.73 -10.31 21.63
C MET A 1 27.66 -9.59 20.85
N ASP A 2 27.53 -9.97 19.59
CA ASP A 2 26.53 -9.46 18.65
C ASP A 2 25.15 -9.92 19.12
N GLU A 3 24.41 -9.00 19.75
CA GLU A 3 23.01 -9.21 20.10
C GLU A 3 22.19 -8.90 18.84
N GLY A 4 21.53 -9.94 18.33
CA GLY A 4 20.91 -9.95 17.02
C GLY A 4 19.82 -8.88 16.87
N ASP A 5 20.13 -7.88 16.05
CA ASP A 5 19.13 -7.07 15.34
C ASP A 5 18.53 -7.94 14.22
N ALA A 6 17.79 -8.98 14.60
CA ALA A 6 16.88 -9.61 13.65
C ALA A 6 15.80 -8.55 13.38
N PRO A 7 15.62 -8.07 12.14
CA PRO A 7 14.64 -7.06 11.84
C PRO A 7 13.29 -7.61 12.29
N LEU A 8 12.71 -6.99 13.32
CA LEU A 8 11.33 -7.22 13.71
C LEU A 8 10.51 -6.89 12.46
N ALA A 9 10.09 -7.93 11.73
CA ALA A 9 9.20 -7.78 10.59
C ALA A 9 7.88 -7.25 11.17
N LEU A 10 7.78 -5.93 11.27
CA LEU A 10 6.59 -5.26 11.76
C LEU A 10 5.45 -5.68 10.84
N PRO A 11 4.29 -6.06 11.42
CA PRO A 11 3.13 -6.41 10.61
C PRO A 11 2.80 -5.23 9.68
N ILE A 12 2.63 -5.51 8.39
CA ILE A 12 2.18 -4.51 7.42
C ILE A 12 0.77 -4.07 7.81
N GLU A 13 0.61 -2.77 8.04
CA GLU A 13 -0.68 -2.16 8.37
C GLU A 13 -1.51 -1.89 7.11
N ASP A 14 -2.82 -1.66 7.27
CA ASP A 14 -3.71 -1.27 6.17
C ASP A 14 -3.52 0.18 5.69
N SER A 15 -2.55 0.91 6.25
CA SER A 15 -2.23 2.25 5.81
C SER A 15 -0.73 2.54 5.80
N LEU A 16 -0.32 3.40 4.86
CA LEU A 16 1.05 3.90 4.74
C LEU A 16 1.01 5.43 4.67
N ASP A 17 1.74 6.07 5.58
CA ASP A 17 1.93 7.52 5.54
C ASP A 17 3.15 7.92 4.70
N LEU A 18 2.89 8.63 3.61
CA LEU A 18 3.88 9.09 2.65
C LEU A 18 4.57 10.40 3.06
N HIS A 19 4.14 11.06 4.15
CA HIS A 19 4.80 12.29 4.65
C HIS A 19 6.24 12.04 5.10
N SER A 20 6.55 10.80 5.46
CA SER A 20 7.84 10.40 6.05
C SER A 20 8.90 10.14 4.99
N PHE A 21 8.49 10.03 3.72
CA PHE A 21 9.36 9.61 2.63
C PHE A 21 9.69 10.78 1.72
N ALA A 22 10.92 10.79 1.19
CA ALA A 22 11.31 11.80 0.23
C ALA A 22 10.57 11.57 -1.11
N PRO A 23 10.24 12.62 -1.88
CA PRO A 23 9.41 12.50 -3.09
C PRO A 23 9.94 11.55 -4.17
N GLN A 24 11.24 11.29 -4.18
CA GLN A 24 11.92 10.40 -5.11
C GLN A 24 11.76 8.92 -4.74
N ASP A 25 11.61 8.63 -3.45
CA ASP A 25 11.52 7.25 -2.92
C ASP A 25 10.08 6.75 -2.87
N ILE A 26 9.09 7.65 -2.95
CA ILE A 26 7.67 7.32 -2.87
C ILE A 26 7.26 6.25 -3.87
N VAL A 27 7.83 6.25 -5.07
CA VAL A 27 7.49 5.26 -6.10
C VAL A 27 7.87 3.87 -5.63
N ASP A 28 9.14 3.68 -5.29
CA ASP A 28 9.71 2.41 -4.85
C ASP A 28 9.02 1.91 -3.56
N VAL A 29 8.86 2.81 -2.58
CA VAL A 29 8.22 2.53 -1.28
C VAL A 29 6.76 2.07 -1.47
N VAL A 30 6.00 2.73 -2.35
CA VAL A 30 4.60 2.34 -2.61
C VAL A 30 4.54 0.98 -3.29
N GLU A 31 5.42 0.71 -4.25
CA GLU A 31 5.44 -0.58 -4.95
C GLU A 31 5.76 -1.75 -4.01
N GLU A 32 6.79 -1.60 -3.18
CA GLU A 32 7.17 -2.58 -2.14
C GLU A 32 6.04 -2.76 -1.12
N TYR A 33 5.49 -1.66 -0.61
CA TYR A 33 4.41 -1.70 0.37
C TYR A 33 3.17 -2.43 -0.16
N LEU A 34 2.73 -2.16 -1.40
CA LEU A 34 1.57 -2.83 -1.98
C LEU A 34 1.83 -4.32 -2.22
N THR A 35 3.07 -4.69 -2.55
CA THR A 35 3.49 -6.08 -2.69
C THR A 35 3.44 -6.80 -1.34
N ALA A 36 4.00 -6.18 -0.30
CA ALA A 36 4.01 -6.70 1.06
C ALA A 36 2.58 -6.78 1.65
N ALA A 37 1.75 -5.76 1.42
CA ALA A 37 0.34 -5.75 1.83
C ALA A 37 -0.46 -6.87 1.17
N ARG A 38 -0.26 -7.10 -0.13
CA ARG A 38 -0.89 -8.21 -0.84
C ARG A 38 -0.43 -9.56 -0.29
N ALA A 39 0.87 -9.71 -0.01
CA ALA A 39 1.43 -10.93 0.57
C ALA A 39 0.92 -11.18 2.01
N ALA A 40 0.64 -10.11 2.75
CA ALA A 40 -0.01 -10.16 4.07
C ALA A 40 -1.52 -10.46 4.00
N GLY A 41 -2.10 -10.59 2.81
CA GLY A 41 -3.52 -10.88 2.61
C GLY A 41 -4.44 -9.68 2.79
N LEU A 42 -3.91 -8.44 2.76
CA LEU A 42 -4.73 -7.24 2.79
C LEU A 42 -5.45 -7.07 1.45
N ALA A 43 -6.77 -6.88 1.50
CA ALA A 43 -7.59 -6.64 0.32
C ALA A 43 -7.65 -5.15 -0.06
N GLU A 44 -7.54 -4.27 0.92
CA GLU A 44 -7.59 -2.82 0.76
C GLU A 44 -6.54 -2.18 1.66
N VAL A 45 -5.85 -1.16 1.13
CA VAL A 45 -4.91 -0.33 1.89
C VAL A 45 -5.09 1.15 1.57
N ARG A 46 -4.50 2.01 2.39
CA ARG A 46 -4.62 3.47 2.27
C ARG A 46 -3.26 4.16 2.24
N LEU A 47 -3.02 4.91 1.18
CA LEU A 47 -1.83 5.75 1.01
C LEU A 47 -2.17 7.18 1.44
N ILE A 48 -1.58 7.65 2.53
CA ILE A 48 -1.82 8.99 3.10
C ILE A 48 -0.74 9.93 2.55
N HIS A 49 -1.13 10.89 1.71
CA HIS A 49 -0.20 11.84 1.05
C HIS A 49 -0.53 13.31 1.35
N GLY A 50 -1.55 13.56 2.17
CA GLY A 50 -1.95 14.89 2.57
C GLY A 50 -2.62 15.71 1.46
N ARG A 51 -3.20 16.85 1.86
CA ARG A 51 -4.04 17.71 0.99
C ARG A 51 -3.24 18.81 0.27
N GLY A 52 -2.06 18.48 -0.26
CA GLY A 52 -1.18 19.43 -0.94
C GLY A 52 -1.78 20.02 -2.23
N ARG A 53 -0.99 20.52 -3.18
CA ARG A 53 -1.51 21.03 -4.48
C ARG A 53 -2.03 19.94 -5.44
N GLY A 54 -2.21 18.70 -4.98
CA GLY A 54 -2.65 17.57 -5.80
C GLY A 54 -1.57 16.92 -6.68
N VAL A 55 -0.32 17.40 -6.64
CA VAL A 55 0.79 16.84 -7.44
C VAL A 55 1.12 15.42 -7.00
N GLN A 56 1.22 15.18 -5.69
CA GLN A 56 1.52 13.84 -5.15
C GLN A 56 0.38 12.87 -5.43
N ARG A 57 -0.88 13.29 -5.23
CA ARG A 57 -2.08 12.57 -5.66
C ARG A 57 -2.02 12.13 -7.13
N ALA A 58 -1.72 13.05 -8.05
CA ALA A 58 -1.66 12.73 -9.48
C ALA A 58 -0.55 11.71 -9.80
N ARG A 59 0.62 11.83 -9.14
CA ARG A 59 1.72 10.87 -9.27
C ARG A 59 1.33 9.48 -8.75
N ILE A 60 0.74 9.42 -7.56
CA ILE A 60 0.24 8.17 -6.95
C ILE A 60 -0.77 7.50 -7.88
N HIS A 61 -1.78 8.22 -8.36
CA HIS A 61 -2.76 7.65 -9.28
C HIS A 61 -2.13 7.16 -10.59
N SER A 62 -1.16 7.90 -11.13
CA SER A 62 -0.45 7.50 -12.37
C SER A 62 0.42 6.25 -12.16
N LEU A 63 1.02 6.11 -10.98
CA LEU A 63 1.77 4.92 -10.58
C LEU A 63 0.83 3.72 -10.42
N LEU A 64 -0.20 3.85 -9.59
CA LEU A 64 -1.16 2.78 -9.28
C LEU A 64 -1.84 2.22 -10.53
N ALA A 65 -2.14 3.07 -11.52
CA ALA A 65 -2.75 2.64 -12.79
C ALA A 65 -1.85 1.71 -13.63
N ARG A 66 -0.56 1.58 -13.30
CA ARG A 66 0.40 0.72 -14.00
C ARG A 66 0.74 -0.55 -13.22
N LEU A 67 0.34 -0.64 -11.96
CA LEU A 67 0.71 -1.75 -11.09
C LEU A 67 -0.28 -2.92 -11.27
N PRO A 68 0.18 -4.11 -11.65
CA PRO A 68 -0.70 -5.26 -11.86
C PRO A 68 -1.28 -5.82 -10.56
N CYS A 69 -0.75 -5.45 -9.39
CA CYS A 69 -1.30 -5.84 -8.10
C CYS A 69 -2.48 -4.97 -7.64
N VAL A 70 -2.83 -3.92 -8.38
CA VAL A 70 -3.89 -2.98 -8.03
C VAL A 70 -5.13 -3.24 -8.87
N ALA A 71 -6.21 -3.67 -8.21
CA ALA A 71 -7.51 -3.86 -8.83
C ALA A 71 -8.23 -2.51 -9.06
N ARG A 72 -8.14 -1.60 -8.08
CA ARG A 72 -8.78 -0.29 -8.14
C ARG A 72 -8.08 0.72 -7.22
N ALA A 73 -8.02 1.99 -7.64
CA ALA A 73 -7.57 3.09 -6.81
C ALA A 73 -8.55 4.27 -6.87
N TYR A 74 -8.86 4.87 -5.72
CA TYR A 74 -9.77 6.00 -5.62
C TYR A 74 -9.45 6.88 -4.40
N ASP A 75 -9.92 8.13 -4.40
CA ASP A 75 -9.76 9.00 -3.24
C ASP A 75 -10.53 8.43 -2.04
N ALA A 76 -9.95 8.54 -0.84
CA ALA A 76 -10.63 8.11 0.36
C ALA A 76 -11.93 8.93 0.58
N PRO A 77 -12.95 8.36 1.23
CA PRO A 77 -14.11 9.14 1.65
C PRO A 77 -13.68 10.26 2.63
N PRO A 78 -14.46 11.35 2.76
CA PRO A 78 -14.07 12.52 3.55
C PRO A 78 -13.74 12.17 5.01
N GLU A 79 -14.47 11.21 5.58
CA GLU A 79 -14.26 10.63 6.92
C GLU A 79 -12.94 9.84 7.09
N ARG A 80 -12.30 9.42 5.98
CA ARG A 80 -11.06 8.62 5.98
C ARG A 80 -9.86 9.37 5.39
N GLY A 81 -9.95 10.69 5.23
CA GLY A 81 -8.87 11.55 4.74
C GLY A 81 -9.19 12.29 3.44
N GLY A 82 -10.33 11.98 2.79
CA GLY A 82 -10.72 12.63 1.54
C GLY A 82 -9.64 12.49 0.46
N TRP A 83 -9.50 13.52 -0.36
CA TRP A 83 -8.44 13.63 -1.38
C TRP A 83 -7.00 13.72 -0.83
N GLY A 84 -6.82 13.74 0.50
CA GLY A 84 -5.51 13.63 1.13
C GLY A 84 -5.05 12.19 1.36
N ALA A 85 -5.88 11.22 0.99
CA ALA A 85 -5.53 9.82 1.01
C ALA A 85 -6.11 9.10 -0.22
N THR A 86 -5.39 8.10 -0.71
CA THR A 86 -5.83 7.24 -1.81
C THR A 86 -6.06 5.85 -1.25
N VAL A 87 -7.26 5.32 -1.44
CA VAL A 87 -7.60 3.94 -1.15
C VAL A 87 -7.23 3.08 -2.35
N VAL A 88 -6.54 1.98 -2.08
CA VAL A 88 -6.06 1.02 -3.07
C VAL A 88 -6.64 -0.34 -2.74
N VAL A 89 -7.43 -0.88 -3.66
CA VAL A 89 -7.93 -2.26 -3.61
C VAL A 89 -6.93 -3.13 -4.36
N LEU A 90 -6.43 -4.14 -3.66
CA LEU A 90 -5.43 -5.07 -4.19
C LEU A 90 -6.12 -6.22 -4.92
N GLU A 91 -5.47 -6.70 -5.98
CA GLU A 91 -5.85 -7.98 -6.60
C GLU A 91 -5.71 -9.08 -5.55
N SER A 92 -6.73 -9.94 -5.45
CA SER A 92 -6.68 -11.07 -4.54
C SER A 92 -5.46 -11.92 -4.85
N CYS A 93 -4.63 -12.19 -3.84
CA CYS A 93 -3.65 -13.26 -3.95
C CYS A 93 -4.48 -14.54 -4.07
N VAL A 94 -4.59 -15.11 -5.27
CA VAL A 94 -5.17 -16.44 -5.46
C VAL A 94 -4.23 -17.42 -4.76
N GLY A 95 -4.41 -17.57 -3.46
CA GLY A 95 -3.96 -18.75 -2.75
C GLY A 95 -4.91 -19.87 -3.15
N GLU A 96 -4.37 -20.94 -3.73
CA GLU A 96 -5.13 -22.18 -3.88
C GLU A 96 -5.84 -22.50 -2.55
N PRO A 97 -7.14 -22.84 -2.54
CA PRO A 97 -7.71 -23.47 -1.37
C PRO A 97 -6.89 -24.75 -1.19
N THR A 98 -6.10 -24.84 -0.11
CA THR A 98 -5.45 -26.10 0.24
C THR A 98 -6.56 -27.11 0.46
N GLU A 99 -6.81 -27.93 -0.56
CA GLU A 99 -7.66 -29.11 -0.48
C GLU A 99 -7.00 -30.04 0.53
N LEU A 100 -7.63 -30.20 1.70
CA LEU A 100 -7.28 -31.26 2.64
C LEU A 100 -7.83 -32.57 2.06
N PRO A 101 -7.00 -33.57 1.71
CA PRO A 101 -7.52 -34.87 1.32
C PRO A 101 -8.10 -35.56 2.56
N GLY A 102 -9.38 -35.94 2.47
CA GLY A 102 -10.05 -36.89 3.34
C GLY A 102 -10.35 -38.17 2.58
#